data_AF-A0A5D2KHJ9-F1
#
_entry.id   AF-A0A5D2KHJ9-F1
#
_cell.length_a   1.000
_cell.length_b   1.000
_cell.length_c   1.000
_cell.angle_alpha   90.00
_cell.angle_beta   90.00
_cell.angle_gamma   90.00
#
_symmetry.space_group_name_H-M   'P 1'
#
loop_
_entity.id
_entity.type
_entity.pdbx_description
1 polymer ?
#
loop_
_entity_poly.entity_id
_entity_poly.type
_entity_poly.pdbx_seq_one_letter_code
_entity_poly.pdbx_strand_id
1 'polypeptide(L)' 'MSNFSVLVGNEDKLQNKGCMHNLKLRVQGTELMTNFYVLPLEANKMILGVAWMATLGLVTMDFSTLQF' A
#
# COMPACT_ATOMS: atom_id res chain seq x y z
N MET A 1 17.04 -6.51 9.06
CA MET A 1 15.84 -6.54 8.19
C MET A 1 14.63 -6.57 9.11
N SER A 2 13.71 -5.61 9.02
CA SER A 2 12.51 -5.61 9.89
C SER A 2 11.47 -6.59 9.34
N ASN A 3 11.13 -7.59 10.14
CA ASN A 3 10.04 -8.52 9.88
C ASN A 3 8.72 -7.75 10.08
N PHE A 4 8.03 -7.42 9.00
CA PHE A 4 6.72 -6.78 9.03
C PHE A 4 5.65 -7.86 8.79
N SER A 5 4.74 -8.02 9.75
CA SER A 5 3.63 -8.96 9.68
C SER A 5 2.31 -8.19 9.65
N VAL A 6 1.38 -8.63 8.80
CA VAL A 6 0.08 -7.99 8.61
C VAL A 6 -1.02 -9.00 8.92
N LEU A 7 -1.96 -8.61 9.79
CA LEU A 7 -3.22 -9.32 9.97
C LEU A 7 -4.17 -8.90 8.85
N VAL A 8 -4.73 -9.88 8.13
CA VAL A 8 -5.69 -9.66 7.04
C VAL A 8 -7.11 -10.00 7.49
N GLY A 9 -8.11 -9.61 6.70
CA GLY A 9 -9.53 -9.70 7.07
C GLY A 9 -10.07 -11.11 7.28
N ASN A 10 -9.34 -12.15 6.83
CA ASN A 10 -9.63 -13.56 7.08
C ASN A 10 -8.85 -14.11 8.30
N GLU A 11 -8.34 -13.24 9.16
CA GLU A 11 -7.56 -13.56 10.38
C GLU A 11 -6.18 -14.18 10.15
N ASP A 12 -5.78 -14.40 8.90
CA ASP A 12 -4.43 -14.85 8.58
C ASP A 12 -3.39 -13.78 8.90
N LYS A 13 -2.19 -14.23 9.28
CA LYS A 13 -1.00 -13.37 9.44
C LYS A 13 -0.06 -13.59 8.27
N LEU A 14 0.12 -12.55 7.47
CA LEU A 14 1.03 -12.57 6.34
C LEU A 14 2.36 -11.96 6.73
N GLN A 15 3.42 -12.75 6.54
CA GLN A 15 4.79 -12.26 6.68
C GLN A 15 5.24 -11.61 5.37
N ASN A 16 5.91 -10.45 5.46
CA ASN A 16 6.53 -9.84 4.30
C ASN A 16 7.61 -10.75 3.69
N LYS A 17 7.74 -10.71 2.36
CA LYS A 17 8.83 -11.35 1.59
C LYS A 17 10.06 -10.46 1.43
N GLY A 18 9.94 -9.18 1.82
CA GLY A 18 11.00 -8.20 1.72
C GLY A 18 10.46 -6.77 1.70
N CYS A 19 11.37 -5.82 1.55
CA CYS A 19 11.08 -4.40 1.40
C CYS A 19 11.78 -3.89 0.14
N MET A 20 11.02 -3.28 -0.77
CA MET A 20 11.58 -2.50 -1.88
C MET A 20 11.76 -1.07 -1.40
N HIS A 21 12.97 -0.55 -1.56
CA HIS A 21 13.32 0.78 -1.06
C HIS A 21 13.30 1.82 -2.18
N ASN A 22 12.89 3.05 -1.85
CA ASN A 22 12.89 4.20 -2.75
C ASN A 22 12.21 3.89 -4.11
N LEU A 23 11.06 3.22 -4.07
CA LEU A 23 10.29 2.98 -5.27
C LEU A 23 9.59 4.28 -5.68
N LYS A 24 9.70 4.62 -6.96
CA LYS A 24 8.94 5.71 -7.56
C LYS A 24 7.51 5.25 -7.82
N LEU A 25 6.56 5.87 -7.13
CA LEU A 25 5.12 5.70 -7.35
C LEU A 25 4.59 6.95 -8.05
N ARG A 26 3.89 6.78 -9.17
CA ARG A 26 3.19 7.88 -9.85
C ARG A 26 1.68 7.71 -9.69
N VAL A 27 1.02 8.65 -9.00
CA VAL A 27 -0.44 8.65 -8.80
C VAL A 27 -0.97 10.02 -9.20
N GLN A 28 -1.94 10.05 -10.12
CA GLN A 28 -2.64 11.28 -10.54
C GLN A 28 -1.72 12.46 -10.93
N GLY A 29 -0.55 12.15 -11.52
CA GLY A 29 0.43 13.17 -11.92
C GLY A 29 1.46 13.52 -10.84
N THR A 30 1.29 13.07 -9.60
CA THR A 30 2.26 13.24 -8.50
C THR A 30 3.25 12.08 -8.48
N GLU A 31 4.54 12.38 -8.34
CA GLU A 31 5.59 11.38 -8.09
C GLU A 31 5.93 11.32 -6.61
N LEU A 32 5.97 10.11 -6.05
CA LEU A 32 6.27 9.83 -4.65
C LEU A 32 7.42 8.83 -4.59
N MET A 33 8.38 9.06 -3.71
CA MET A 33 9.46 8.11 -3.41
C MET A 33 9.19 7.49 -2.05
N THR A 34 8.91 6.19 -1.99
CA THR A 34 8.60 5.50 -0.73
C THR A 34 9.01 4.04 -0.75
N ASN A 35 9.04 3.43 0.44
CA ASN A 35 9.33 2.02 0.61
C ASN A 35 8.05 1.19 0.57
N PHE A 36 8.10 -0.02 -0.01
CA PHE A 36 6.97 -0.96 -0.05
C PHE A 36 7.36 -2.33 0.48
N TYR A 37 6.51 -2.90 1.33
CA TYR A 37 6.62 -4.29 1.74
C TYR A 37 5.94 -5.21 0.73
N VAL A 38 6.64 -6.28 0.34
CA VAL A 38 6.09 -7.31 -0.55
C VAL A 38 5.33 -8.32 0.30
N LEU A 39 4.02 -8.42 0.09
CA LEU A 39 3.15 -9.36 0.79
C LEU A 39 2.74 -10.51 -0.15
N PRO A 40 2.65 -11.77 0.33
CA PRO A 40 2.16 -12.91 -0.45
C PRO A 40 0.63 -12.91 -0.54
N LEU A 41 0.07 -11.86 -1.15
CA LEU A 41 -1.36 -11.75 -1.39
C LEU A 41 -1.67 -12.13 -2.83
N GLU A 42 -2.80 -12.81 -3.06
CA GLU A 42 -3.33 -13.05 -4.40
C GLU A 42 -4.01 -11.79 -5.01
N ALA A 43 -3.85 -10.64 -4.36
CA ALA A 43 -4.40 -9.37 -4.81
C ALA A 43 -3.56 -8.76 -5.95
N ASN A 44 -4.23 -8.38 -7.04
CA ASN A 44 -3.59 -8.06 -8.32
C ASN A 44 -2.90 -6.68 -8.44
N LYS A 45 -2.81 -5.86 -7.39
CA LYS A 45 -2.49 -4.43 -7.59
C LYS A 45 -1.50 -3.88 -6.56
N MET A 46 -1.97 -3.46 -5.38
CA MET A 46 -1.19 -2.74 -4.38
C MET A 46 -2.08 -2.47 -3.17
N ILE A 47 -1.55 -2.43 -1.96
CA ILE A 47 -2.30 -1.98 -0.78
C ILE A 47 -1.65 -0.71 -0.24
N LEU A 48 -2.46 0.35 -0.10
CA LEU A 48 -2.06 1.62 0.50
C LEU A 48 -2.62 1.66 1.91
N GLY A 49 -1.74 1.55 2.92
CA GLY A 49 -2.15 1.65 4.31
C GLY A 49 -2.60 3.07 4.65
N VAL A 50 -3.63 3.20 5.49
CA VAL A 50 -4.19 4.51 5.89
C VAL A 50 -3.13 5.39 6.57
N ALA A 51 -2.25 4.81 7.39
CA ALA A 51 -1.15 5.54 8.02
C ALA A 51 -0.17 6.15 7.00
N TRP A 52 0.09 5.46 5.89
CA TRP A 52 0.90 5.99 4.80
C TRP A 52 0.13 7.05 4.01
N MET A 53 -1.15 6.81 3.71
CA MET A 53 -1.98 7.82 3.00
C MET A 53 -2.07 9.15 3.78
N ALA A 54 -2.10 9.09 5.11
CA ALA A 54 -2.09 10.28 5.96
C ALA A 54 -0.83 11.15 5.78
N THR A 55 0.30 10.59 5.34
CA THR A 55 1.53 11.38 5.08
C THR A 55 1.43 12.23 3.81
N LEU A 56 0.44 11.99 2.96
CA LEU A 56 0.23 12.75 1.72
C LEU A 56 -0.54 14.06 1.95
N GLY A 57 -1.00 14.31 3.18
CA GLY A 57 -1.86 15.45 3.51
C GLY A 57 -3.33 15.16 3.20
N LEU A 58 -4.02 16.11 2.58
CA LEU A 58 -5.44 15.95 2.24
C LEU A 58 -5.61 14.92 1.12
N VAL A 59 -6.27 13.81 1.42
CA VAL A 59 -6.66 12.78 0.46
C VAL A 59 -8.17 12.80 0.27
N THR A 60 -8.63 13.04 -0.96
CA THR A 60 -10.05 13.02 -1.33
C THR A 60 -10.37 11.77 -2.12
N MET A 61 -11.48 11.10 -1.81
CA MET A 61 -11.98 9.94 -2.55
C MET A 61 -13.43 10.17 -2.96
N ASP A 62 -13.70 10.15 -4.26
CA ASP A 62 -15.05 10.23 -4.80
C ASP A 62 -15.55 8.84 -5.17
N PHE A 63 -16.34 8.26 -4.26
CA PHE A 63 -16.92 6.92 -4.43
C PHE A 63 -17.96 6.85 -5.55
N SER A 64 -18.52 7.97 -6.01
CA SER A 64 -19.47 7.97 -7.13
C SER A 64 -18.80 7.70 -8.48
N THR A 65 -17.48 7.94 -8.57
CA THR A 65 -16.69 7.75 -9.79
C THR A 65 -15.95 6.41 -9.85
N LEU A 66 -16.05 5.59 -8.81
CA LEU A 66 -15.39 4.29 -8.73
C LEU A 66 -16.05 3.28 -9.68
N GLN A 67 -15.25 2.67 -10.56
CA GLN A 67 -15.65 1.56 -11.42
C GLN A 67 -15.01 0.27 -10.88
N PHE A 68 -15.82 -0.78 -10.70
CA PHE A 68 -15.40 -2.09 -10.21
C PHE A 68 -15.22 -3.09 -11.36
#